data_AF-U2T4M0-F1
#
_entry.id   AF-U2T4M0-F1
#
_cell.length_a   1.000
_cell.length_b   1.000
_cell.length_c   1.000
_cell.angle_alpha   90.00
_cell.angle_beta   90.00
_cell.angle_gamma   90.00
#
_symmetry.space_group_name_H-M   'P 1'
#
loop_
_entity.id
_entity.type
_entity.pdbx_description
1 polymer ?
#
loop_
_entity_poly.entity_id
_entity_poly.type
_entity_poly.pdbx_seq_one_letter_code
_entity_poly.pdbx_strand_id
1 'polypeptide(L)' 'MASYPFSALVGQDDLRRALVLNLVDPTIGGVLIQGEKGTGKTTAVRALPALMGGDLRVVELP' A
#
# COMPACT_ATOMS: atom_id res chain seq x y z
N MET A 1 9.02 11.54 9.76
CA MET A 1 9.56 10.16 9.79
C MET A 1 9.42 9.61 8.39
N ALA A 2 10.52 9.25 7.71
CA ALA A 2 10.42 8.75 6.34
C ALA A 2 9.75 7.37 6.34
N SER A 3 8.67 7.21 5.56
CA SER A 3 8.05 5.91 5.34
C SER A 3 9.03 4.98 4.62
N TYR A 4 8.91 3.67 4.89
CA TYR A 4 9.68 2.66 4.16
C TYR A 4 9.36 2.75 2.66
N PRO A 5 10.36 2.72 1.74
CA PRO A 5 10.10 2.92 0.32
C PRO A 5 9.31 1.75 -0.28
N PHE A 6 8.29 2.06 -1.08
CA PHE A 6 7.40 1.04 -1.68
C PHE A 6 8.16 0.04 -2.56
N SER A 7 9.19 0.50 -3.27
CA SER A 7 10.05 -0.33 -4.11
C SER A 7 10.91 -1.33 -3.33
N ALA A 8 11.12 -1.11 -2.02
CA ALA A 8 11.91 -2.01 -1.18
C ALA A 8 11.07 -3.13 -0.53
N LEU A 9 9.75 -3.17 -0.76
CA LEU A 9 8.90 -4.26 -0.28
C LEU A 9 9.27 -5.55 -1.01
N VAL A 10 9.76 -6.56 -0.30
CA VAL A 10 10.17 -7.85 -0.87
C VAL A 10 9.09 -8.91 -0.66
N GLY A 11 8.90 -9.80 -1.65
CA GLY A 11 8.03 -10.99 -1.53
C GLY A 11 6.52 -10.72 -1.50
N GLN A 12 6.09 -9.52 -1.85
CA GLN A 12 4.69 -9.06 -1.79
C GLN A 12 4.19 -8.59 -3.16
N ASP A 13 4.54 -9.32 -4.22
CA ASP A 13 4.33 -8.88 -5.61
C ASP A 13 2.86 -8.65 -5.95
N ASP A 14 1.98 -9.55 -5.51
CA ASP A 14 0.53 -9.42 -5.73
C ASP A 14 -0.07 -8.26 -4.96
N LEU A 15 0.36 -8.05 -3.70
CA LEU A 15 -0.07 -6.90 -2.92
C LEU A 15 0.37 -5.60 -3.58
N ARG A 16 1.65 -5.49 -3.98
CA ARG A 16 2.15 -4.29 -4.67
C ARG A 16 1.36 -4.03 -5.94
N ARG A 17 1.09 -5.07 -6.73
CA ARG A 17 0.31 -4.95 -7.98
C ARG A 17 -1.13 -4.51 -7.70
N ALA A 18 -1.82 -5.12 -6.75
CA ALA A 18 -3.19 -4.76 -6.40
C ALA A 18 -3.30 -3.28 -5.95
N LEU A 19 -2.37 -2.83 -5.12
CA LEU A 19 -2.33 -1.43 -4.66
C LEU A 19 -2.06 -0.45 -5.80
N VAL A 20 -1.11 -0.75 -6.69
CA VAL A 20 -0.82 0.10 -7.85
C VAL A 20 -1.99 0.14 -8.82
N LEU A 21 -2.63 -1.00 -9.09
CA LEU A 21 -3.82 -1.05 -9.96
C LEU A 21 -4.95 -0.20 -9.39
N ASN A 22 -5.22 -0.30 -8.09
CA ASN A 22 -6.24 0.50 -7.43
C ASN A 22 -5.91 2.00 -7.39
N LEU A 23 -4.63 2.37 -7.34
CA LEU A 23 -4.20 3.77 -7.48
C LEU A 23 -4.39 4.30 -8.90
N VAL A 24 -4.16 3.48 -9.92
CA VAL A 24 -4.32 3.85 -11.33
C VAL A 24 -5.80 3.95 -11.71
N ASP A 25 -6.60 2.97 -11.28
CA ASP A 25 -8.04 2.92 -11.54
C ASP A 25 -8.82 2.67 -10.24
N PRO A 26 -9.31 3.74 -9.58
CA PRO A 26 -10.12 3.63 -8.38
C PRO A 26 -11.47 2.92 -8.60
N THR A 27 -11.94 2.75 -9.85
CA THR A 27 -13.22 2.07 -10.13
C THR A 27 -13.16 0.56 -9.86
N ILE A 28 -11.97 -0.01 -9.72
CA ILE A 28 -11.74 -1.36 -9.18
C ILE A 28 -12.35 -1.51 -7.78
N GLY A 29 -12.59 -0.41 -7.07
CA GLY A 29 -13.22 -0.39 -5.75
C GLY A 29 -12.16 -0.32 -4.65
N GLY A 30 -11.64 -1.47 -4.22
CA GLY A 30 -10.64 -1.51 -3.16
C GLY A 30 -9.91 -2.84 -3.04
N VAL A 31 -8.84 -2.85 -2.24
CA VAL A 31 -8.01 -4.03 -2.00
C VAL A 31 -8.19 -4.50 -0.57
N LEU A 32 -8.71 -5.70 -0.38
CA LEU A 32 -8.72 -6.37 0.93
C LEU A 32 -7.41 -7.12 1.13
N ILE A 33 -6.65 -6.75 2.17
CA ILE A 33 -5.34 -7.35 2.46
C ILE A 33 -5.45 -8.22 3.71
N GLN A 34 -5.35 -9.54 3.55
CA GLN A 34 -5.37 -10.50 4.65
C GLN A 34 -3.99 -11.14 4.85
N GLY A 35 -3.65 -11.49 6.10
CA GLY A 35 -2.51 -12.36 6.41
C GLY A 35 -2.13 -12.29 7.89
N GLU A 36 -1.04 -12.94 8.26
CA GLU A 36 -0.57 -13.00 9.65
C GLU A 36 0.05 -11.68 10.14
N LYS A 37 0.11 -11.49 11.46
CA LYS A 37 0.80 -10.35 12.07
C LYS A 37 2.30 -10.41 11.72
N GLY A 38 2.90 -9.25 11.42
CA GLY A 38 4.33 -9.16 11.10
C GLY A 38 4.69 -9.31 9.62
N THR A 39 3.71 -9.51 8.74
CA THR A 39 3.93 -9.64 7.28
C THR A 39 4.09 -8.31 6.53
N GLY A 40 4.12 -7.17 7.22
CA GLY A 40 4.38 -5.86 6.59
C GLY A 40 3.20 -5.22 5.83
N LYS A 41 1.96 -5.72 5.98
CA LYS A 41 0.75 -5.16 5.34
C LYS A 41 0.59 -3.65 5.53
N THR A 42 0.65 -3.19 6.77
CA THR A 42 0.53 -1.75 7.09
C THR A 42 1.71 -0.95 6.55
N THR A 43 2.91 -1.54 6.53
CA THR A 43 4.10 -0.92 5.93
C THR A 43 3.89 -0.67 4.44
N ALA A 44 3.28 -1.62 3.72
CA ALA A 44 3.00 -1.46 2.30
C ALA A 44 2.04 -0.30 2.01
N VAL A 45 0.94 -0.19 2.78
CA VAL A 45 -0.04 0.91 2.62
C VAL A 45 0.58 2.27 2.96
N ARG A 46 1.37 2.36 4.04
CA ARG A 46 2.04 3.60 4.47
C ARG A 46 3.15 4.07 3.52
N ALA A 47 3.61 3.20 2.61
CA ALA A 47 4.59 3.53 1.59
C ALA A 47 3.97 4.17 0.33
N LEU A 48 2.66 4.02 0.11
CA LEU A 48 1.97 4.52 -1.08
C LEU A 48 2.01 6.04 -1.27
N PRO A 49 1.89 6.90 -0.23
CA PRO A 49 1.90 8.34 -0.42
C PRO A 49 3.16 8.87 -1.12
N ALA A 50 4.30 8.21 -0.92
CA ALA A 50 5.54 8.57 -1.59
C ALA A 50 5.50 8.40 -3.11
N LEU A 51 4.59 7.54 -3.64
CA LEU A 51 4.39 7.36 -5.08
C LEU A 51 3.58 8.49 -5.71
N MET A 52 2.72 9.13 -4.94
CA MET A 52 1.79 10.18 -5.40
C MET A 52 2.27 11.59 -5.01
N GLY A 53 3.57 11.77 -4.76
CA GLY A 53 4.12 13.07 -4.34
C GLY A 53 3.66 13.55 -2.96
N GLY A 54 3.03 12.69 -2.15
CA GLY A 54 2.51 13.02 -0.81
C GLY A 54 1.01 13.36 -0.77
N ASP A 55 0.32 13.45 -1.91
CA ASP A 55 -1.09 13.88 -1.97
C ASP A 55 -2.09 12.79 -1.53
N LEU A 56 -1.63 11.55 -1.37
CA LEU A 56 -2.46 10.44 -0.93
C LEU A 56 -2.57 10.40 0.60
N ARG A 57 -3.80 10.59 1.12
CA ARG A 57 -4.09 10.46 2.54
C ARG A 57 -4.34 9.00 2.92
N VAL A 58 -3.50 8.47 3.82
CA VAL A 58 -3.72 7.15 4.45
C VAL A 58 -4.52 7.35 5.74
N VAL A 59 -5.61 6.60 5.90
CA VAL A 59 -6.47 6.60 7.09
C VAL A 59 -6.47 5.20 7.71
N GLU A 60 -6.24 5.11 9.01
CA GLU A 60 -6.38 3.86 9.76
C GLU A 60 -7.77 3.85 10.42
N LEU A 61 -8.55 2.81 10.11
CA LEU A 61 -9.84 2.57 10.72
C LEU A 61 -9.66 1.63 11.93
N PRO A 62 -10.43 1.84 13.03
CA PRO A 62 -10.36 1.02 14.23
C PRO A 62 -10.84 -0.42 14.02
#